data_AF-A0A0T0M809-F1
#
_entry.id   AF-A0A0T0M809-F1
#
_cell.length_a   1.000
_cell.length_b   1.000
_cell.length_c   1.000
_cell.angle_alpha   90.00
_cell.angle_beta   90.00
_cell.angle_gamma   90.00
#
_symmetry.space_group_name_H-M   'P 1'
#
loop_
_entity.id
_entity.type
_entity.pdbx_description
1 polymer ?
#
loop_
_entity_poly.entity_id
_entity_poly.type
_entity_poly.pdbx_seq_one_letter_code
_entity_poly.pdbx_strand_id
1 'polypeptide(L)'
;MEINDLLKDEITAASERIESVTVKYPKKETVKGMISEVQNNPFGVQISQRDVKDPEEKFHEIDFEKAVEVAIYYYDGKISVHADSKYTD
;
A
#
# COMPACT_ATOMS: atom_id res chain seq x y z
N MET A 1 14.98 3.62 -1.06
CA MET A 1 13.94 3.30 -0.06
C MET A 1 13.41 1.93 -0.47
N GLU A 2 13.88 0.86 0.17
CA GLU A 2 13.70 -0.53 -0.31
C GLU A 2 12.22 -0.98 -0.40
N ILE A 3 11.33 -0.30 0.34
CA ILE A 3 9.88 -0.57 0.31
C ILE A 3 9.29 -0.36 -1.10
N ASN A 4 9.73 0.69 -1.79
CA ASN A 4 9.13 1.12 -3.05
C ASN A 4 9.46 0.14 -4.19
N ASP A 5 10.71 -0.32 -4.27
CA ASP A 5 11.15 -1.21 -5.36
C ASP A 5 10.51 -2.60 -5.26
N LEU A 6 10.44 -3.19 -4.06
CA LEU A 6 9.83 -4.52 -3.87
C LEU A 6 8.31 -4.49 -4.07
N LEU A 7 7.63 -3.45 -3.56
CA LEU A 7 6.19 -3.28 -3.81
C LEU A 7 5.89 -2.98 -5.27
N LYS A 8 6.77 -2.25 -5.96
CA LYS A 8 6.63 -1.98 -7.38
C LYS A 8 6.63 -3.28 -8.18
N ASP A 9 7.59 -4.16 -7.97
CA ASP A 9 7.64 -5.44 -8.67
C ASP A 9 6.38 -6.28 -8.38
N GLU A 10 5.98 -6.37 -7.12
CA GLU A 10 4.79 -7.13 -6.69
C GLU A 10 3.48 -6.59 -7.29
N ILE A 11 3.25 -5.28 -7.18
CA ILE A 11 2.03 -4.64 -7.66
C ILE A 11 1.96 -4.67 -9.19
N THR A 12 3.09 -4.52 -9.87
CA THR A 12 3.11 -4.51 -11.35
C THR A 12 3.00 -5.93 -11.92
N ALA A 13 3.54 -6.95 -11.25
CA ALA A 13 3.52 -8.33 -11.72
C ALA A 13 2.22 -9.08 -11.38
N ALA A 14 1.56 -8.75 -10.27
CA ALA A 14 0.47 -9.55 -9.71
C ALA A 14 -0.88 -8.80 -9.57
N SER A 15 -1.03 -7.60 -10.16
CA SER A 15 -2.21 -6.74 -9.98
C SER A 15 -3.57 -7.43 -10.13
N GLU A 16 -3.70 -8.38 -11.06
CA GLU A 16 -4.95 -9.12 -11.30
C GLU A 16 -5.34 -10.08 -10.15
N ARG A 17 -4.42 -10.40 -9.25
CA ARG A 17 -4.63 -11.33 -8.11
C ARG A 17 -4.70 -10.62 -6.75
N ILE A 18 -4.50 -9.30 -6.72
CA ILE A 18 -4.52 -8.52 -5.49
C ILE A 18 -5.96 -8.31 -5.06
N GLU A 19 -6.32 -8.86 -3.89
CA GLU A 19 -7.64 -8.68 -3.30
C GLU A 19 -7.74 -7.38 -2.52
N SER A 20 -6.70 -7.01 -1.78
CA SER A 20 -6.68 -5.75 -1.04
C SER A 20 -5.28 -5.35 -0.63
N VAL A 21 -5.11 -4.06 -0.34
CA VAL A 21 -3.90 -3.47 0.22
C VAL A 21 -4.26 -2.82 1.55
N THR A 22 -3.41 -3.03 2.54
CA THR A 22 -3.49 -2.38 3.85
C THR A 22 -2.22 -1.61 4.08
N VAL A 23 -2.34 -0.34 4.44
CA VAL A 23 -1.22 0.54 4.75
C VAL A 23 -1.34 0.99 6.19
N LYS A 24 -0.25 0.91 6.94
CA LYS A 24 -0.17 1.43 8.31
C LYS A 24 0.76 2.63 8.34
N TYR A 25 0.27 3.72 8.93
CA TYR A 25 1.03 4.93 9.19
C TYR A 25 1.41 5.04 10.68
N PRO A 26 2.34 5.96 11.03
CA PRO A 26 2.64 6.28 12.41
C PRO A 26 1.36 6.74 13.13
N LYS A 27 1.28 6.53 14.44
CA LYS A 27 0.11 6.84 15.28
C LYS A 27 -1.13 5.93 15.08
N LYS A 28 -0.92 4.71 14.59
CA LYS A 28 -1.96 3.65 14.45
C LYS A 28 -3.03 3.93 13.40
N GLU A 29 -2.83 4.89 12.52
CA GLU A 29 -3.70 5.07 11.37
C GLU A 29 -3.48 3.90 10.39
N THR A 30 -4.56 3.20 10.03
CA THR A 30 -4.54 2.06 9.12
C THR A 30 -5.57 2.28 8.04
N VAL A 31 -5.11 2.27 6.80
CA VAL A 31 -5.94 2.45 5.61
C VAL A 31 -6.02 1.12 4.88
N LYS A 32 -7.23 0.68 4.54
CA LYS A 32 -7.45 -0.57 3.79
C LYS A 32 -8.29 -0.29 2.56
N GLY A 33 -7.88 -0.81 1.42
CA GLY A 33 -8.59 -0.62 0.16
C GLY A 33 -8.18 -1.61 -0.92
N MET A 34 -8.70 -1.39 -2.11
CA MET A 34 -8.29 -2.11 -3.33
C MET A 34 -7.49 -1.19 -4.22
N ILE A 35 -6.47 -1.71 -4.90
CA ILE A 35 -5.70 -0.91 -5.87
C ILE A 35 -6.66 -0.37 -6.93
N SER A 36 -6.67 0.95 -7.05
CA SER A 36 -7.46 1.67 -8.04
C SER A 36 -6.59 2.15 -9.19
N GLU A 37 -5.39 2.62 -8.90
CA GLU A 37 -4.45 3.14 -9.89
C GLU A 37 -3.01 2.90 -9.44
N VAL A 38 -2.13 2.67 -10.42
CA VAL A 38 -0.69 2.51 -10.22
C VAL A 38 0.02 3.40 -11.24
N GLN A 39 0.81 4.35 -10.74
CA GLN A 39 1.68 5.19 -11.53
C GLN A 39 3.10 4.65 -11.44
N ASN A 40 3.79 4.49 -12.58
CA ASN A 40 5.13 3.89 -12.62
C ASN A 40 6.27 4.92 -12.55
N ASN A 41 6.00 6.20 -12.85
CA ASN A 41 6.98 7.27 -12.82
C ASN A 41 6.33 8.66 -12.63
N PRO A 42 6.49 9.31 -11.46
CA PRO A 42 7.02 8.73 -10.21
C PRO A 42 6.18 7.52 -9.76
N PHE A 43 6.77 6.60 -8.99
CA PHE A 43 6.02 5.44 -8.51
C PHE A 43 4.98 5.88 -7.47
N GLY A 44 3.72 5.59 -7.74
CA GLY A 44 2.59 5.96 -6.89
C GLY A 44 1.51 4.88 -6.97
N VAL A 45 0.81 4.66 -5.85
CA VAL A 45 -0.28 3.69 -5.77
C VAL A 45 -1.46 4.35 -5.08
N GLN A 46 -2.61 4.30 -5.72
CA GLN A 46 -3.86 4.77 -5.16
C GLN A 46 -4.75 3.58 -4.83
N ILE A 47 -5.30 3.58 -3.61
CA ILE A 47 -6.26 2.57 -3.17
C ILE A 47 -7.65 3.17 -2.98
N SER A 48 -8.66 2.40 -3.34
CA SER A 48 -10.06 2.72 -3.15
C SER A 48 -10.58 2.07 -1.86
N GLN A 49 -11.08 2.89 -0.94
CA GLN A 49 -11.64 2.47 0.33
C GLN A 49 -13.14 2.24 0.17
N ARG A 50 -13.60 1.00 0.40
CA ARG A 50 -15.02 0.66 0.22
C ARG A 50 -15.90 1.15 1.37
N ASP A 51 -15.34 1.28 2.57
CA ASP A 51 -16.07 1.61 3.80
C ASP A 51 -16.18 3.13 4.06
N VAL A 52 -15.58 3.96 3.20
CA VAL A 52 -15.62 5.42 3.31
C VAL A 52 -16.82 5.96 2.53
N LYS A 53 -17.71 6.67 3.23
CA LYS A 53 -18.92 7.26 2.65
C LYS A 53 -18.64 8.55 1.89
N ASP A 54 -17.61 9.28 2.30
CA ASP A 54 -17.21 10.53 1.67
C ASP A 54 -16.47 10.27 0.35
N PRO A 55 -16.98 10.77 -0.78
CA PRO A 55 -16.40 10.50 -2.10
C PRO A 55 -14.99 11.10 -2.26
N GLU A 56 -14.66 12.14 -1.50
CA GLU A 56 -13.33 12.77 -1.50
C GLU A 56 -12.28 11.93 -0.76
N GLU A 57 -12.68 11.18 0.27
CA GLU A 57 -11.79 10.30 1.05
C GLU A 57 -11.82 8.84 0.56
N LYS A 58 -12.68 8.55 -0.42
CA LYS A 58 -12.83 7.22 -1.02
C LYS A 58 -11.54 6.73 -1.68
N PHE A 59 -10.69 7.65 -2.13
CA PHE A 59 -9.40 7.34 -2.71
C PHE A 59 -8.29 7.81 -1.81
N HIS A 60 -7.32 6.91 -1.58
CA HIS A 60 -6.17 7.18 -0.74
C HIS A 60 -4.90 6.92 -1.53
N GLU A 61 -4.07 7.95 -1.70
CA GLU A 61 -2.74 7.80 -2.27
C GLU A 61 -1.78 7.33 -1.17
N ILE A 62 -1.05 6.25 -1.44
CA ILE A 62 -0.12 5.68 -0.47
C ILE A 62 1.12 6.58 -0.35
N ASP A 63 1.28 7.21 0.82
CA ASP A 63 2.51 7.93 1.16
C ASP A 63 3.55 6.93 1.66
N PHE A 64 4.33 6.38 0.74
CA PHE A 64 5.37 5.37 1.05
C PHE A 64 6.48 5.91 1.96
N GLU A 65 6.70 7.23 2.03
CA GLU A 65 7.71 7.81 2.90
C GLU A 65 7.26 7.81 4.36
N LYS A 66 5.95 7.99 4.59
CA LYS A 66 5.36 7.93 5.93
C LYS A 66 4.89 6.53 6.30
N ALA A 67 4.63 5.64 5.36
CA ALA A 67 4.14 4.29 5.66
C ALA A 67 5.14 3.49 6.49
N VAL A 68 4.66 2.90 7.60
CA VAL A 68 5.43 2.00 8.46
C VAL A 68 5.35 0.56 7.96
N GLU A 69 4.20 0.19 7.38
CA GLU A 69 3.97 -1.13 6.81
C GLU A 69 2.99 -1.01 5.65
N VAL A 70 3.29 -1.72 4.56
CA VAL A 70 2.38 -1.93 3.44
C VAL A 70 2.20 -3.44 3.26
N ALA A 71 0.97 -3.91 3.40
CA ALA A 71 0.59 -5.30 3.24
C ALA A 71 -0.34 -5.48 2.03
N ILE A 72 0.08 -6.31 1.08
CA ILE A 72 -0.69 -6.73 -0.08
C ILE A 72 -1.27 -8.12 0.21
N TYR A 73 -2.57 -8.25 0.06
CA TYR A 73 -3.31 -9.50 0.22
C TYR A 73 -3.72 -10.02 -1.15
N TYR A 74 -3.33 -11.25 -1.42
CA TYR A 74 -3.68 -12.03 -2.60
C TYR A 74 -4.66 -13.13 -2.20
N TYR A 75 -5.36 -13.70 -3.18
CA TYR A 75 -6.24 -14.84 -2.95
C TYR A 75 -5.52 -16.05 -2.32
N ASP A 76 -4.23 -16.22 -2.64
CA ASP A 76 -3.40 -17.36 -2.22
C ASP A 76 -2.36 -17.02 -1.14
N GLY A 77 -2.32 -15.78 -0.62
CA GLY A 77 -1.32 -15.39 0.35
C GLY A 77 -1.29 -13.91 0.69
N LYS A 78 -0.24 -13.49 1.40
CA LYS A 78 0.01 -12.08 1.71
C LYS A 78 1.49 -11.78 1.65
N ILE A 79 1.83 -10.58 1.20
CA ILE A 79 3.17 -10.01 1.30
C ILE A 79 3.08 -8.74 2.12
N SER A 80 3.95 -8.59 3.11
CA SER A 80 4.02 -7.39 3.95
C SER A 80 5.44 -6.85 3.93
N VAL A 81 5.54 -5.58 3.56
CA VAL A 81 6.81 -4.85 3.54
C VAL A 81 6.75 -3.83 4.66
N HIS A 82 7.74 -3.88 5.53
CA HIS A 82 7.89 -2.94 6.63
C HIS A 82 8.94 -1.92 6.24
N ALA A 83 8.78 -0.67 6.70
CA ALA A 83 9.89 0.25 6.69
C ALA A 83 11.02 -0.37 7.53
N ASP A 84 12.12 -0.74 6.85
CA ASP A 84 13.29 -1.30 7.47
C ASP A 84 13.75 -0.32 8.55
N SER A 85 13.38 -0.64 9.78
CA SER A 85 13.65 0.18 10.93
C SER A 85 15.12 -0.05 11.27
N LYS A 86 16.03 0.61 10.55
CA LYS A 86 17.30 1.03 11.15
C LYS A 86 17.03 2.12 12.17
N TYR A 87 16.31 1.76 13.24
CA TYR A 87 16.48 2.39 14.54
C TYR A 87 17.47 1.50 15.28
N THR A 88 18.75 1.72 15.03
CA THR A 88 19.79 1.32 15.99
C THR A 88 19.65 2.24 17.21
N ASP A 89 19.56 1.61 18.37
CA ASP A 89 19.56 2.17 19.74
C ASP A 89 20.58 3.32 19.92
#